data_AF-K9R980-F1
#
_entry.id   AF-K9R980-F1
#
_cell.length_a   1.000
_cell.length_b   1.000
_cell.length_c   1.000
_cell.angle_alpha   90.00
_cell.angle_beta   90.00
_cell.angle_gamma   90.00
#
_symmetry.space_group_name_H-M   'P 1'
#
loop_
_entity.id
_entity.type
_entity.pdbx_description
1 polymer ?
#
loop_
_entity_poly.entity_id
_entity_poly.type
_entity_poly.pdbx_seq_one_letter_code
_entity_poly.pdbx_strand_id
1 'polypeptide(L)'
;MFYLAQVNIGTNPASLLGLLQMIFGLFYLIFLIVKLTRIWNRISSSARTFYLIQLLVFPIFIVFSGFILLFQGWRLDPILQFQQLLLSALVFYLSLKDIVFYGAQRNR
;
A
#
# COMPACT_ATOMS: atom_id res chain seq x y z
N MET A 1 -8.86 27.17 26.45
CA MET A 1 -8.75 27.64 25.06
C MET A 1 -8.34 26.43 24.23
N PHE A 2 -9.31 25.75 23.60
CA PHE A 2 -9.00 24.63 22.70
C PHE A 2 -8.44 25.24 21.41
N TYR A 3 -7.12 25.33 21.32
CA TYR A 3 -6.48 25.51 20.02
C TYR A 3 -6.89 24.31 19.18
N LEU A 4 -7.76 24.53 18.20
CA LEU A 4 -7.96 23.56 17.13
C LEU A 4 -6.57 23.32 16.55
N ALA A 5 -6.02 22.13 16.76
CA ALA A 5 -4.80 21.72 16.09
C ALA A 5 -5.09 21.85 14.59
N GLN A 6 -4.53 22.88 13.96
CA GLN A 6 -4.82 23.22 12.58
C GLN A 6 -4.29 22.06 11.72
N VAL A 7 -5.19 21.17 11.32
CA VAL A 7 -4.83 20.02 10.48
C VAL A 7 -4.44 20.59 9.13
N ASN A 8 -3.15 20.53 8.82
CA ASN A 8 -2.65 20.99 7.55
C ASN A 8 -2.79 19.87 6.50
N ILE A 9 -4.02 19.73 5.99
CA ILE A 9 -4.33 18.77 4.93
C ILE A 9 -3.83 19.35 3.60
N GLY A 10 -2.87 18.68 2.97
CA GLY A 10 -2.56 18.88 1.55
C GLY A 10 -1.50 19.95 1.21
N THR A 11 -0.92 20.66 2.17
CA THR A 11 0.22 21.58 1.90
C THR A 11 1.58 21.04 2.39
N ASN A 12 1.65 19.76 2.76
CA ASN A 12 2.87 19.09 3.23
C ASN A 12 3.20 17.84 2.38
N PRO A 13 4.50 17.60 2.04
CA PRO A 13 4.98 16.37 1.41
C PRO A 13 4.45 15.07 2.02
N ALA A 14 4.31 14.98 3.34
CA ALA A 14 3.79 13.81 4.04
C ALA A 14 2.34 13.51 3.64
N SER A 15 1.48 14.53 3.55
CA SER A 15 0.09 14.34 3.13
C SER A 15 0.00 13.89 1.67
N LEU A 16 0.89 14.39 0.80
CA LEU A 16 0.99 13.95 -0.59
C LEU A 16 1.41 12.47 -0.68
N LEU A 17 2.43 12.06 0.08
CA LEU A 17 2.84 10.65 0.18
C LEU A 17 1.70 9.77 0.71
N GLY A 18 0.93 10.28 1.67
CA GLY A 18 -0.24 9.59 2.21
C GLY A 18 -1.32 9.34 1.17
N LEU A 19 -1.66 10.36 0.38
CA LEU A 19 -2.60 10.22 -0.75
C LEU A 19 -2.13 9.20 -1.79
N LEU A 20 -0.85 9.26 -2.17
CA LEU A 20 -0.26 8.30 -3.10
C LEU A 20 -0.33 6.87 -2.55
N GLN A 21 -0.03 6.66 -1.27
CA GLN A 21 -0.17 5.36 -0.61
C GLN A 21 -1.61 4.87 -0.64
N MET A 22 -2.60 5.71 -0.31
CA MET A 22 -4.01 5.31 -0.32
C MET A 22 -4.48 4.88 -1.73
N ILE A 23 -4.18 5.69 -2.74
CA ILE A 23 -4.52 5.39 -4.14
C ILE A 23 -3.84 4.08 -4.56
N PHE A 24 -2.55 3.95 -4.30
CA PHE A 24 -1.78 2.77 -4.63
C PHE A 24 -2.31 1.50 -3.94
N GLY A 25 -2.62 1.56 -2.65
CA GLY A 25 -3.16 0.45 -1.88
C GLY A 25 -4.50 -0.04 -2.42
N LEU A 26 -5.39 0.87 -2.81
CA LEU A 26 -6.67 0.53 -3.44
C LEU A 26 -6.49 -0.12 -4.82
N PHE A 27 -5.61 0.42 -5.66
CA PHE A 27 -5.30 -0.20 -6.96
C PHE A 27 -4.68 -1.59 -6.78
N TYR A 28 -3.77 -1.73 -5.83
CA TYR A 28 -3.11 -3.01 -5.56
C TYR A 28 -4.08 -4.06 -5.01
N LEU A 29 -5.06 -3.66 -4.19
CA LEU A 29 -6.15 -4.53 -3.74
C LEU A 29 -6.93 -5.10 -4.94
N ILE A 30 -7.37 -4.24 -5.85
CA ILE A 30 -8.11 -4.66 -7.06
C ILE A 30 -7.27 -5.62 -7.90
N PHE A 31 -5.98 -5.30 -8.09
CA PHE A 31 -5.05 -6.17 -8.80
C PHE A 31 -4.96 -7.56 -8.15
N LEU A 32 -4.80 -7.63 -6.83
CA LEU A 32 -4.70 -8.90 -6.10
C LEU A 32 -5.99 -9.73 -6.20
N ILE A 33 -7.17 -9.09 -6.10
CA ILE A 33 -8.46 -9.77 -6.28
C ILE A 33 -8.54 -10.40 -7.67
N VAL A 34 -8.25 -9.63 -8.72
CA VAL A 34 -8.29 -10.11 -10.11
C VAL A 34 -7.29 -11.24 -10.34
N LYS A 35 -6.06 -11.08 -9.83
CA LYS A 35 -5.00 -12.10 -9.91
C LYS A 35 -5.46 -13.39 -9.24
N LEU A 36 -5.93 -13.32 -8.00
CA LEU A 36 -6.27 -14.48 -7.19
C LEU A 36 -7.44 -15.28 -7.79
N THR A 37 -8.48 -14.59 -8.28
CA THR A 37 -9.61 -15.23 -8.97
C THR A 37 -9.17 -15.99 -10.22
N ARG A 38 -8.20 -15.46 -10.98
CA ARG A 38 -7.72 -16.13 -12.20
C ARG A 38 -6.84 -17.35 -11.94
N ILE A 39 -6.05 -17.35 -10.88
CA ILE A 39 -5.10 -18.44 -10.57
C ILE A 39 -5.60 -19.41 -9.51
N TRP A 40 -6.79 -19.19 -8.96
CA TRP A 40 -7.33 -19.91 -7.79
C TRP A 40 -7.20 -21.43 -7.88
N ASN A 41 -7.53 -21.99 -9.05
CA ASN A 41 -7.51 -23.43 -9.30
C ASN A 41 -6.13 -23.97 -9.71
N ARG A 42 -5.16 -23.10 -10.01
CA ARG A 42 -3.82 -23.48 -10.49
C ARG A 42 -2.74 -23.42 -9.40
N ILE A 43 -3.01 -22.75 -8.28
CA ILE A 43 -2.05 -22.57 -7.19
C ILE A 43 -2.15 -23.68 -6.14
N SER A 44 -1.02 -24.01 -5.53
CA SER A 44 -0.97 -24.94 -4.40
C SER A 44 -1.72 -24.39 -3.19
N SER A 45 -2.22 -25.29 -2.33
CA SER A 45 -2.95 -24.92 -1.11
C SER A 45 -2.12 -23.97 -0.21
N SER A 46 -0.83 -24.24 -0.03
CA SER A 46 0.06 -23.38 0.75
C SER A 46 0.21 -21.98 0.14
N ALA A 47 0.39 -21.87 -1.19
CA ALA A 47 0.50 -20.58 -1.86
C ALA A 47 -0.80 -19.77 -1.75
N ARG A 48 -1.96 -20.44 -1.80
CA ARG A 48 -3.27 -19.81 -1.63
C ARG A 48 -3.40 -19.10 -0.28
N THR A 49 -2.94 -19.73 0.80
CA THR A 49 -2.96 -19.12 2.14
C THR A 49 -2.13 -17.83 2.19
N PHE A 50 -0.91 -17.85 1.64
CA PHE A 50 -0.07 -16.63 1.59
C PHE A 50 -0.72 -15.52 0.77
N TYR A 51 -1.31 -15.83 -0.38
CA TYR A 51 -2.02 -14.83 -1.19
C TYR A 51 -3.26 -14.26 -0.50
N LEU A 52 -3.98 -15.06 0.28
CA LEU A 52 -5.12 -14.58 1.08
C LEU A 52 -4.65 -13.64 2.20
N ILE A 53 -3.57 -13.99 2.90
CA ILE A 53 -2.96 -13.11 3.91
C ILE A 53 -2.51 -11.81 3.25
N GLN A 54 -1.83 -11.88 2.10
CA GLN A 54 -1.38 -10.70 1.37
C GLN A 54 -2.56 -9.82 0.91
N LEU A 55 -3.65 -10.42 0.43
CA LEU A 55 -4.87 -9.73 0.01
C LEU A 55 -5.50 -8.93 1.16
N LEU A 56 -5.49 -9.46 2.38
CA LEU A 56 -6.06 -8.78 3.55
C LEU A 56 -5.08 -7.78 4.15
N VAL A 57 -3.83 -8.16 4.37
CA VAL A 57 -2.90 -7.37 5.20
C VAL A 57 -2.31 -6.20 4.43
N PHE A 58 -1.74 -6.44 3.24
CA PHE A 58 -0.97 -5.42 2.52
C PHE A 58 -1.79 -4.17 2.15
N PRO A 59 -2.93 -4.30 1.45
CA PRO A 59 -3.68 -3.12 1.03
C PRO A 59 -4.29 -2.38 2.23
N ILE A 60 -4.76 -3.09 3.26
CA ILE A 60 -5.28 -2.46 4.48
C ILE A 60 -4.18 -1.63 5.15
N PHE A 61 -2.98 -2.19 5.31
CA PHE A 61 -1.89 -1.50 6.00
C PHE A 61 -1.38 -0.29 5.22
N ILE A 62 -1.28 -0.40 3.88
CA ILE A 62 -0.86 0.72 3.03
C ILE A 62 -1.91 1.84 3.05
N VAL A 63 -3.19 1.50 2.95
CA VAL A 63 -4.27 2.51 2.99
C VAL A 63 -4.34 3.17 4.37
N PHE A 64 -4.22 2.40 5.45
CA PHE A 64 -4.24 2.92 6.81
C PHE A 64 -3.02 3.80 7.10
N SER A 65 -1.84 3.37 6.66
CA SER A 65 -0.62 4.18 6.70
C SER A 65 -0.79 5.50 5.92
N GLY A 66 -1.35 5.42 4.71
CA GLY A 66 -1.61 6.60 3.90
C GLY A 66 -2.61 7.56 4.55
N PHE A 67 -3.65 7.03 5.19
CA PHE A 67 -4.62 7.79 5.97
C PHE A 67 -3.95 8.55 7.13
N ILE A 68 -3.07 7.87 7.89
CA ILE A 68 -2.32 8.51 8.99
C ILE A 68 -1.47 9.67 8.46
N LEU A 69 -0.74 9.47 7.36
CA LEU A 69 0.10 10.52 6.78
C LEU A 69 -0.71 11.69 6.22
N LEU A 70 -1.88 11.42 5.65
CA LEU A 70 -2.77 12.44 5.11
C LEU A 70 -3.18 13.44 6.20
N PHE A 71 -3.65 12.94 7.35
CA PHE A 71 -4.17 13.79 8.43
C PHE A 71 -3.13 14.22 9.46
N GLN A 72 -2.15 13.37 9.76
CA GLN A 72 -1.20 13.57 10.87
C GLN A 72 0.26 13.63 10.42
N GLY A 73 0.55 13.43 9.13
CA GLY A 73 1.92 13.40 8.61
C GLY A 73 2.68 14.72 8.82
N TRP A 74 1.98 15.85 8.90
CA TRP A 74 2.60 17.16 9.14
C TRP A 74 3.20 17.32 10.55
N ARG A 75 2.83 16.46 11.50
CA ARG A 75 3.38 16.42 12.86
C ARG A 75 4.48 15.37 13.04
N LEU A 76 4.69 14.51 12.04
CA LEU A 76 5.75 13.50 12.10
C LEU A 76 7.12 14.17 11.99
N ASP A 77 8.09 13.68 12.76
CA ASP A 77 9.48 14.13 12.62
C ASP A 77 9.99 13.90 11.19
N PRO A 78 10.80 14.81 10.63
CA PRO A 78 11.30 14.68 9.25
C PRO A 78 11.99 13.35 8.96
N ILE A 79 12.71 12.77 9.93
CA ILE A 79 13.38 11.48 9.78
C ILE A 79 12.38 10.32 9.60
N LEU A 80 11.24 10.38 10.29
CA LEU A 80 10.18 9.38 10.18
C LEU A 80 9.41 9.52 8.86
N GLN A 81 9.20 10.75 8.38
CA GLN A 81 8.63 10.99 7.06
C GLN A 81 9.54 10.42 5.95
N PHE A 82 10.87 10.59 6.10
CA PHE A 82 11.83 10.03 5.16
C PHE A 82 11.86 8.49 5.20
N GLN A 83 11.85 7.89 6.39
CA GLN A 83 11.71 6.43 6.53
C GLN A 83 10.44 5.92 5.83
N GLN A 84 9.33 6.64 5.97
CA GLN A 84 8.07 6.27 5.35
C GLN A 84 8.12 6.34 3.82
N LEU A 85 8.85 7.32 3.26
CA LEU A 85 9.12 7.40 1.83
C LEU A 85 9.92 6.18 1.35
N LEU A 86 10.99 5.82 2.05
CA LEU A 86 11.81 4.64 1.72
C LEU A 86 11.01 3.33 1.78
N LEU A 87 10.18 3.16 2.83
CA LEU A 87 9.29 2.01 2.95
C LEU A 87 8.27 1.98 1.81
N SER A 88 7.71 3.13 1.42
CA SER A 88 6.78 3.22 0.29
C SER A 88 7.46 2.79 -1.01
N ALA A 89 8.70 3.22 -1.25
CA ALA A 89 9.47 2.84 -2.43
C ALA A 89 9.77 1.32 -2.46
N LEU A 90 10.11 0.73 -1.32
CA LEU A 90 10.32 -0.72 -1.20
C LEU A 90 9.03 -1.50 -1.50
N VAL A 91 7.91 -1.10 -0.90
CA VAL A 91 6.60 -1.73 -1.12
C VAL A 91 6.21 -1.63 -2.59
N PHE A 92 6.39 -0.46 -3.20
CA PHE A 92 6.13 -0.24 -4.62
C PHE A 92 6.95 -1.20 -5.50
N TYR A 93 8.25 -1.34 -5.23
CA TYR A 93 9.11 -2.29 -5.93
C TYR A 93 8.63 -3.74 -5.77
N LEU A 94 8.26 -4.16 -4.55
CA LEU A 94 7.76 -5.51 -4.29
C LEU A 94 6.44 -5.79 -5.01
N SER A 95 5.53 -4.82 -5.06
CA SER A 95 4.28 -4.93 -5.82
C SER A 95 4.52 -5.02 -7.32
N LEU A 96 5.45 -4.22 -7.87
CA LEU A 96 5.84 -4.34 -9.29
C LEU A 96 6.42 -5.73 -9.58
N LYS A 97 7.30 -6.21 -8.70
CA LYS A 97 7.86 -7.57 -8.80
C LYS A 97 6.75 -8.62 -8.85
N ASP A 98 5.75 -8.49 -7.98
CA ASP A 98 4.60 -9.41 -7.92
C ASP A 98 3.74 -9.39 -9.21
N ILE A 99 3.57 -8.21 -9.81
CA ILE A 99 2.87 -8.03 -11.10
C ILE A 99 3.66 -8.71 -12.23
N VAL A 100 4.98 -8.49 -12.29
CA VAL A 100 5.84 -9.08 -13.32
C VAL A 100 5.86 -10.61 -13.22
N PHE A 101 6.01 -11.16 -12.01
CA PHE A 101 5.94 -12.62 -11.80
C PHE A 101 4.60 -13.19 -12.22
N TYR A 102 3.49 -12.51 -11.93
CA TYR A 102 2.18 -12.94 -12.39
C TYR A 102 2.07 -12.93 -13.93
N GLY A 103 2.59 -11.88 -14.59
CA GLY A 103 2.65 -11.82 -16.05
C GLY A 103 3.45 -12.97 -16.65
N ALA A 104 4.60 -13.31 -16.07
CA ALA A 104 5.42 -14.44 -16.49
C ALA A 104 4.71 -15.79 -16.32
N GLN A 105 3.93 -15.97 -15.25
CA GLN A 105 3.14 -17.19 -15.03
C GLN A 105 1.93 -17.30 -15.96
N ARG A 106 1.33 -16.18 -16.38
CA ARG A 106 0.19 -16.16 -17.31
C ARG A 106 0.57 -16.61 -18.71
N ASN A 107 1.80 -16.36 -19.15
CA ASN A 107 2.30 -16.69 -20.49
C ASN A 107 2.83 -18.13 -20.62
N ARG A 108 2.75 -18.94 -19.55
CA ARG A 108 3.05 -20.38 -19.55
C ARG A 108 1.76 -21.19 -19.51
#